data_AF-A0A847ASC9-F1
#
_entry.id   AF-A0A847ASC9-F1
#
_cell.length_a   1.000
_cell.length_b   1.000
_cell.length_c   1.000
_cell.angle_alpha   90.00
_cell.angle_beta   90.00
_cell.angle_gamma   90.00
#
_symmetry.space_group_name_H-M   'P 1'
#
loop_
_entity.id
_entity.type
_entity.pdbx_description
1 polymer ?
#
loop_
_entity_poly.entity_id
_entity_poly.type
_entity_poly.pdbx_seq_one_letter_code
_entity_poly.pdbx_strand_id
1 'polypeptide(L)'
;LGVNHQFSVIITLILVSVLMSVSTALVGPLTFYGFLVATLSYQAAQTYDHRYIFPMALAIGFLVITGAYFFMYHIFNAQGVVSVIIEMFGGITFLIVVLRKGTL
;
A
#
# COMPACT_ATOMS: atom_id res chain seq x y z
N LEU A 1 15.17 -2.83 -27.41
CA LEU A 1 15.78 -1.97 -26.35
C LEU A 1 16.65 -2.88 -25.49
N GLY A 2 17.97 -2.87 -25.68
CA GLY A 2 18.95 -3.75 -24.99
C GLY A 2 19.14 -3.42 -23.50
N VAL A 3 18.05 -3.15 -22.79
CA VAL A 3 18.06 -2.88 -21.35
C VAL A 3 18.27 -4.20 -20.63
N ASN A 4 19.24 -4.23 -19.72
CA ASN A 4 19.54 -5.43 -18.94
C ASN A 4 18.45 -5.64 -17.88
N HIS A 5 17.32 -6.22 -18.31
CA HIS A 5 16.08 -6.28 -17.53
C HIS A 5 16.25 -7.09 -16.24
N GLN A 6 17.05 -8.16 -16.28
CA GLN A 6 17.35 -8.96 -15.09
C GLN A 6 18.03 -8.12 -14.00
N PHE A 7 19.02 -7.32 -14.39
CA PHE A 7 19.74 -6.47 -13.44
C PHE A 7 18.83 -5.40 -12.82
N SER A 8 17.96 -4.79 -13.63
CA SER A 8 17.01 -3.77 -13.16
C SER A 8 15.99 -4.35 -12.16
N VAL A 9 15.52 -5.57 -12.41
CA VAL A 9 14.58 -6.27 -11.51
C VAL A 9 15.25 -6.63 -10.19
N ILE A 10 16.47 -7.18 -10.23
CA ILE A 10 17.21 -7.56 -9.03
C ILE A 10 17.47 -6.34 -8.13
N ILE A 11 17.93 -5.21 -8.70
CA ILE A 11 18.12 -3.97 -7.93
C ILE A 11 16.81 -3.50 -7.29
N THR A 12 15.71 -3.54 -8.04
CA THR A 12 14.40 -3.11 -7.53
C THR A 12 13.95 -3.99 -6.37
N LEU A 13 14.08 -5.32 -6.49
CA LEU A 13 13.72 -6.26 -5.43
C LEU A 13 14.59 -6.08 -4.18
N ILE A 14 15.89 -5.82 -4.33
CA ILE A 14 16.77 -5.53 -3.19
C ILE A 14 16.31 -4.25 -2.48
N LEU A 15 16.06 -3.17 -3.22
CA LEU A 15 15.59 -1.91 -2.65
C LEU A 15 14.25 -2.09 -1.91
N VAL A 16 13.28 -2.74 -2.55
CA VAL A 16 11.98 -3.03 -1.94
C VAL A 16 12.13 -3.90 -0.70
N SER A 17 13.00 -4.92 -0.72
CA SER A 17 13.21 -5.81 0.43
C SER A 17 13.82 -5.07 1.62
N VAL A 18 14.81 -4.20 1.39
CA VAL A 18 15.41 -3.38 2.46
C VAL A 18 14.38 -2.43 3.03
N LEU A 19 13.64 -1.71 2.19
CA LEU A 19 12.58 -0.79 2.61
C LEU A 19 11.49 -1.51 3.43
N MET A 20 11.04 -2.67 2.94
CA MET A 20 10.02 -3.47 3.60
C MET A 20 10.51 -4.02 4.95
N SER A 21 11.76 -4.48 5.02
CA SER A 21 12.36 -5.00 6.25
C SER A 21 12.41 -3.93 7.34
N VAL A 22 12.91 -2.73 7.01
CA VAL A 22 12.98 -1.61 7.96
C VAL A 22 11.59 -1.19 8.43
N SER A 23 10.62 -1.06 7.51
CA SER A 23 9.25 -0.69 7.88
C SER A 23 8.58 -1.73 8.79
N THR A 24 8.77 -3.02 8.49
CA THR A 24 8.16 -4.12 9.25
C THR A 24 8.78 -4.25 10.64
N ALA A 25 10.09 -4.01 10.78
CA ALA A 25 10.76 -4.02 12.08
C ALA A 25 10.29 -2.89 13.00
N LEU A 26 9.90 -1.73 12.43
CA LEU A 26 9.48 -0.55 13.20
C LEU A 26 7.99 -0.58 13.58
N VAL A 27 7.11 -0.95 12.65
CA VAL A 27 5.65 -0.80 12.81
C VAL A 27 4.95 -2.15 12.99
N GLY A 28 5.63 -3.25 12.66
CA GLY A 28 5.03 -4.57 12.52
C GLY A 28 4.50 -4.82 11.10
N PRO A 29 4.09 -6.07 10.81
CA PRO A 29 3.62 -6.45 9.48
C PRO A 29 2.22 -5.87 9.20
N LEU A 30 2.06 -5.19 8.06
CA LEU A 30 0.78 -4.69 7.56
C LEU A 30 0.51 -5.29 6.17
N THR A 31 -0.18 -6.44 6.14
CA THR A 31 -0.28 -7.29 4.95
C THR A 31 -1.07 -6.65 3.80
N PHE A 32 -2.29 -6.17 4.06
CA PHE A 32 -3.17 -5.60 3.04
C PHE A 32 -2.93 -4.11 2.76
N TYR A 33 -2.12 -3.44 3.58
CA TYR A 33 -1.89 -2.01 3.44
C TYR A 33 -1.28 -1.65 2.08
N GLY A 34 -0.26 -2.39 1.64
CA GLY A 34 0.36 -2.17 0.33
C GLY A 34 -0.62 -2.34 -0.83
N PHE A 35 -1.51 -3.35 -0.75
CA PHE A 35 -2.55 -3.57 -1.75
C PHE A 35 -3.55 -2.40 -1.79
N LEU A 36 -4.02 -1.95 -0.62
CA LEU A 36 -4.97 -0.85 -0.51
C LEU A 36 -4.38 0.45 -1.08
N VAL A 37 -3.16 0.81 -0.69
CA VAL A 37 -2.49 2.02 -1.19
C VAL A 37 -2.25 1.93 -2.70
N ALA A 38 -1.76 0.80 -3.21
CA ALA A 38 -1.56 0.63 -4.65
C ALA A 38 -2.87 0.80 -5.41
N THR A 39 -3.94 0.15 -4.96
CA THR A 39 -5.25 0.19 -5.61
C THR A 39 -5.85 1.60 -5.62
N LEU A 40 -5.71 2.35 -4.53
CA LEU A 40 -6.14 3.75 -4.46
C LEU A 40 -5.27 4.66 -5.34
N SER A 41 -3.97 4.41 -5.40
CA SER A 41 -3.04 5.20 -6.21
C SER A 41 -3.30 5.06 -7.70
N TYR A 42 -3.54 3.82 -8.16
CA TYR A 42 -3.93 3.59 -9.55
C TYR A 42 -5.29 4.22 -9.89
N GLN A 43 -6.26 4.17 -8.97
CA GLN A 43 -7.56 4.82 -9.16
C GLN A 43 -7.44 6.35 -9.20
N ALA A 44 -6.59 6.94 -8.37
CA ALA A 44 -6.45 8.38 -8.26
C ALA A 44 -5.57 8.97 -9.37
N ALA A 45 -4.51 8.27 -9.79
CA ALA A 45 -3.64 8.72 -10.86
C ALA A 45 -4.29 8.57 -12.25
N GLN A 46 -5.24 7.63 -12.42
CA GLN A 46 -5.88 7.28 -13.71
C GLN A 46 -4.91 7.03 -14.88
N THR A 47 -3.62 6.87 -14.58
CA THR A 47 -2.54 6.65 -15.54
C THR A 47 -1.68 5.48 -15.08
N TYR A 48 -1.06 4.79 -16.03
CA TYR A 48 -0.11 3.70 -15.79
C TYR A 48 1.34 4.19 -15.75
N ASP A 49 1.56 5.49 -15.89
CA ASP A 49 2.89 6.06 -15.88
C ASP A 49 3.44 6.19 -14.44
N HIS A 50 4.48 5.40 -14.16
CA HIS A 50 5.08 5.28 -12.83
C HIS A 50 5.55 6.61 -12.24
N ARG A 51 5.90 7.58 -13.10
CA ARG A 51 6.27 8.94 -12.66
C ARG A 51 5.20 9.62 -11.82
N TYR A 52 3.92 9.35 -12.10
CA TYR A 52 2.79 9.93 -11.36
C TYR A 52 2.29 8.99 -10.27
N ILE A 53 2.37 7.68 -10.48
CA ILE A 53 1.89 6.70 -9.49
C ILE A 53 2.75 6.72 -8.22
N PHE A 54 4.08 6.83 -8.34
CA PHE A 54 4.97 6.86 -7.16
C PHE A 54 4.68 8.01 -6.18
N PRO A 55 4.62 9.29 -6.61
CA PRO A 55 4.28 10.39 -5.70
C PRO A 55 2.85 10.26 -5.17
N MET A 56 1.91 9.75 -5.98
CA MET A 56 0.53 9.54 -5.53
C MET A 56 0.43 8.45 -4.46
N ALA A 57 1.18 7.36 -4.61
CA ALA A 57 1.27 6.28 -3.62
C ALA A 57 1.87 6.74 -2.30
N LEU A 58 2.89 7.61 -2.36
CA LEU A 58 3.46 8.21 -1.16
C LEU A 58 2.44 9.10 -0.45
N ALA A 59 1.75 9.97 -1.19
CA ALA A 59 0.74 10.86 -0.62
C ALA A 59 -0.45 10.10 -0.03
N ILE A 60 -1.02 9.14 -0.77
CA ILE A 60 -2.15 8.32 -0.30
C ILE A 60 -1.73 7.45 0.88
N GLY A 61 -0.56 6.80 0.82
CA GLY A 61 -0.08 5.98 1.93
C GLY A 61 0.08 6.80 3.21
N PHE A 62 0.71 7.97 3.11
CA PHE A 62 0.85 8.88 4.25
C PHE A 62 -0.53 9.29 4.81
N LEU A 63 -1.47 9.71 3.96
CA LEU A 63 -2.81 10.09 4.38
C LEU A 63 -3.59 8.94 5.04
N VAL A 64 -3.48 7.71 4.52
CA VAL A 64 -4.16 6.54 5.08
C VAL A 64 -3.62 6.20 6.46
N ILE A 65 -2.30 6.14 6.63
CA ILE A 65 -1.69 5.85 7.93
C ILE A 65 -2.01 6.97 8.92
N THR A 66 -1.70 8.22 8.58
CA THR A 66 -1.90 9.36 9.49
C THR A 66 -3.38 9.52 9.84
N GLY A 67 -4.29 9.34 8.87
CA GLY A 67 -5.72 9.34 9.10
C GLY A 67 -6.13 8.22 10.06
N ALA A 68 -5.74 6.98 9.79
CA ALA A 68 -6.10 5.84 10.64
C ALA A 68 -5.61 6.04 12.09
N TYR A 69 -4.36 6.47 12.29
CA TYR A 69 -3.84 6.78 13.62
C TYR A 69 -4.57 7.95 14.28
N PHE A 70 -4.85 9.02 13.54
CA PHE A 70 -5.53 10.20 14.07
C PHE A 70 -6.95 9.87 14.56
N PHE A 71 -7.74 9.18 13.73
CA PHE A 71 -9.11 8.77 14.06
C PHE A 71 -9.12 7.80 15.24
N MET A 72 -8.23 6.81 15.25
CA MET A 72 -8.19 5.81 16.33
C MET A 72 -7.71 6.39 17.65
N TYR A 73 -6.77 7.33 17.62
CA TYR A 73 -6.28 7.98 18.81
C TYR A 73 -7.32 8.91 19.42
N HIS A 74 -7.92 9.81 18.62
CA HIS A 74 -8.78 10.87 19.15
C HIS A 74 -10.23 10.44 19.41
N ILE A 75 -10.78 9.51 18.63
CA ILE A 75 -12.21 9.15 18.73
C ILE A 75 -12.40 7.86 19.54
N PHE A 76 -11.50 6.89 19.36
CA PHE A 76 -11.68 5.55 19.93
C PHE A 76 -10.74 5.26 21.12
N ASN A 77 -9.76 6.11 21.43
CA ASN A 77 -8.71 5.87 22.45
C ASN A 77 -8.03 4.49 22.32
N ALA A 78 -8.03 3.91 21.11
CA ALA A 78 -7.69 2.51 20.87
C ALA A 78 -6.56 2.41 19.84
N GLN A 79 -5.31 2.63 20.27
CA GLN A 79 -4.14 2.59 19.39
C GLN A 79 -3.88 1.20 18.78
N GLY A 80 -4.18 0.12 19.50
CA GLY A 80 -3.93 -1.25 19.03
C GLY A 80 -4.81 -1.69 17.85
N VAL A 81 -5.89 -0.96 17.55
CA VAL A 81 -6.90 -1.38 16.55
C VAL A 81 -6.59 -0.80 15.15
N VAL A 82 -5.58 0.07 15.03
CA VAL A 82 -5.20 0.70 13.75
C VAL A 82 -4.85 -0.34 12.68
N SER A 83 -3.98 -1.30 13.03
CA SER A 83 -3.60 -2.38 12.10
C SER A 83 -4.82 -3.20 11.66
N VAL A 84 -5.67 -3.59 12.63
CA VAL A 84 -6.88 -4.39 12.38
C VAL A 84 -7.83 -3.67 11.41
N ILE A 85 -8.03 -2.37 11.58
CA ILE A 85 -8.89 -1.59 10.68
C ILE A 85 -8.30 -1.51 9.28
N ILE A 86 -7.01 -1.22 9.16
CA ILE A 86 -6.34 -1.16 7.86
C ILE A 86 -6.45 -2.52 7.15
N GLU A 87 -6.22 -3.63 7.88
CA GLU A 87 -6.35 -4.98 7.33
C GLU A 87 -7.79 -5.31 6.92
N MET A 88 -8.79 -4.91 7.72
CA MET A 88 -10.19 -5.13 7.40
C MET A 88 -10.60 -4.41 6.11
N PHE A 89 -10.30 -3.11 6.00
CA PHE A 89 -10.61 -2.33 4.79
C PHE A 89 -9.80 -2.82 3.58
N GLY A 90 -8.54 -3.18 3.79
CA GLY A 90 -7.68 -3.77 2.76
C GLY A 90 -8.21 -5.11 2.26
N GLY A 91 -8.69 -5.98 3.15
CA GLY A 91 -9.29 -7.26 2.80
C GLY A 91 -10.63 -7.11 2.05
N ILE A 92 -11.49 -6.18 2.49
CA ILE A 92 -12.76 -5.89 1.80
C ILE A 92 -12.49 -5.35 0.40
N THR A 93 -11.58 -4.37 0.26
CA THR A 93 -11.22 -3.83 -1.06
C THR A 93 -10.63 -4.89 -1.97
N PHE A 94 -9.79 -5.78 -1.41
CA PHE A 94 -9.25 -6.93 -2.14
C PHE A 94 -10.35 -7.85 -2.66
N LEU A 95 -11.28 -8.26 -1.79
CA LEU A 95 -12.41 -9.11 -2.17
C LEU A 95 -13.29 -8.46 -3.25
N ILE A 96 -13.60 -7.17 -3.12
CA ILE A 96 -14.38 -6.42 -4.11
C ILE A 96 -13.66 -6.42 -5.47
N VAL A 97 -12.37 -6.12 -5.50
CA VAL A 97 -11.59 -6.05 -6.75
C VAL A 97 -11.50 -7.42 -7.42
N VAL A 98 -11.26 -8.46 -6.65
CA VAL A 98 -11.17 -9.85 -7.16
C VAL A 98 -12.52 -10.31 -7.70
N LEU A 99 -13.61 -10.16 -6.94
CA LEU A 99 -14.95 -10.57 -7.38
C LEU A 99 -15.39 -9.81 -8.64
N ARG A 100 -15.12 -8.50 -8.71
CA ARG A 100 -15.50 -7.67 -9.86
C ARG A 100 -14.69 -7.99 -11.12
N LYS A 101 -13.43 -8.39 -10.99
CA LYS A 101 -12.60 -8.83 -12.13
C LYS A 101 -12.81 -10.28 -12.55
N GLY A 102 -13.28 -11.14 -11.64
CA GLY A 102 -13.57 -12.55 -11.92
C GLY A 102 -14.88 -12.80 -12.68
N THR A 103 -15.64 -11.76 -13.02
CA THR A 103 -16.90 -11.84 -13.80
C THR A 103 -16.73 -11.38 -15.26
N LEU A 104 -15.51 -11.43 -15.80
CA LEU A 104 -15.21 -11.25 -17.23
C LEU A 104 -14.57 -12.53 -17.78
#